data_AF-A0A5B9QW16-F1
#
_entry.id   AF-A0A5B9QW16-F1
#
_cell.length_a   1.000
_cell.length_b   1.000
_cell.length_c   1.000
_cell.angle_alpha   90.00
_cell.angle_beta   90.00
_cell.angle_gamma   90.00
#
_symmetry.space_group_name_H-M   'P 1'
#
loop_
_entity.id
_entity.type
_entity.pdbx_description
1 polymer ?
#
loop_
_entity_poly.entity_id
_entity_poly.type
_entity_poly.pdbx_seq_one_letter_code
_entity_poly.pdbx_strand_id
1 'polypeptide(L)'
;MKILNRRPVVTVSVCILPVALVLATTGCSEPEPIRVYSIDRQVPEELQSKSRMLGAIIPQQRANWFVKLKGPESAVDTVADQVRQFVATMEFEEELPVLSDLPEDWQQVSPGSGPFAPYAKISIETPEHQLDLTLTQLGRQADWDAGVLANVNRWRGQMGLPSLESKWAGAQPLDADAAEGPTTLWVDLVADENAAGGGMTPPMMTPPMMQPPAATGADSPANPHGSATPGQDGPPAVADSGLHYEAPEGWREGRKGGMRLATLDIGEGDTAVEVTFIRAGGDLRSNVGMWVGQVAGDAEMVDEVVEAGEDITVDGQPAKRLFMAGEGDDAQAIDIVVVESEAGLPLFIKMKGPEAEVRKQQEAMTRLIESIKLKAEE
;
A
#
# COMPACT_ATOMS: atom_id res chain seq x y z
N MET A 1 -95.90 23.59 -15.78
CA MET A 1 -97.17 24.34 -15.78
C MET A 1 -97.17 25.28 -14.59
N LYS A 2 -97.37 26.61 -14.82
CA LYS A 2 -97.55 27.73 -13.87
C LYS A 2 -96.32 28.07 -12.99
N ILE A 3 -95.53 29.10 -13.31
CA ILE A 3 -95.76 30.56 -13.12
C ILE A 3 -96.07 30.93 -11.66
N LEU A 4 -95.20 31.75 -11.06
CA LEU A 4 -95.45 33.02 -10.34
C LEU A 4 -94.30 33.21 -9.31
N ASN A 5 -93.34 34.10 -9.54
CA ASN A 5 -93.45 35.56 -9.44
C ASN A 5 -93.94 36.03 -8.07
N ARG A 6 -93.04 36.56 -7.24
CA ARG A 6 -93.27 37.77 -6.43
C ARG A 6 -91.94 38.35 -5.91
N ARG A 7 -91.65 39.55 -6.42
CA ARG A 7 -90.74 40.60 -5.91
C ARG A 7 -91.26 41.13 -4.54
N PRO A 8 -90.71 42.18 -3.87
CA PRO A 8 -89.48 42.96 -4.11
C PRO A 8 -88.65 43.28 -2.84
N VAL A 9 -87.40 43.68 -3.10
CA VAL A 9 -86.67 44.87 -2.59
C VAL A 9 -87.12 45.48 -1.25
N VAL A 10 -86.23 45.44 -0.26
CA VAL A 10 -86.02 46.57 0.67
C VAL A 10 -84.52 46.89 0.69
N THR A 11 -84.22 48.07 0.16
CA THR A 11 -82.93 48.73 0.22
C THR A 11 -82.74 49.30 1.62
N VAL A 12 -81.66 48.94 2.33
CA VAL A 12 -81.16 49.74 3.45
C VAL A 12 -79.67 49.99 3.24
N SER A 13 -79.36 51.29 3.22
CA SER A 13 -78.05 51.87 3.00
C SER A 13 -76.97 51.34 3.94
N VAL A 14 -75.89 50.86 3.32
CA VAL A 14 -74.50 51.35 3.50
C VAL A 14 -74.18 51.94 4.88
N CYS A 15 -73.63 51.11 5.76
CA CYS A 15 -72.57 51.52 6.69
C CYS A 15 -71.31 50.75 6.28
N ILE A 16 -70.45 51.43 5.53
CA ILE A 16 -69.11 50.98 5.16
C ILE A 16 -68.17 51.32 6.31
N LEU A 17 -67.48 50.27 6.79
CA LEU A 17 -66.35 50.18 7.73
C LEU A 17 -66.62 50.34 9.24
N PRO A 18 -66.06 49.43 10.09
CA PRO A 18 -64.84 48.66 9.84
C PRO A 18 -65.03 47.14 9.97
N VAL A 19 -65.29 46.43 8.86
CA VAL A 19 -65.08 44.96 8.77
C VAL A 19 -63.61 44.64 8.41
N ALA A 20 -62.76 45.66 8.25
CA ALA A 20 -61.33 45.50 7.99
C ALA A 20 -60.51 45.06 9.22
N LEU A 21 -61.14 44.80 10.39
CA LEU A 21 -60.44 44.38 11.61
C LEU A 21 -60.65 42.90 12.00
N VAL A 22 -61.45 42.13 11.25
CA VAL A 22 -61.77 40.72 11.63
C VAL A 22 -61.14 39.68 10.67
N LEU A 23 -60.42 40.11 9.63
CA LEU A 23 -59.73 39.19 8.70
C LEU A 23 -58.23 38.97 9.01
N ALA A 24 -57.74 39.43 10.17
CA ALA A 24 -56.33 39.34 10.54
C ALA A 24 -56.03 38.35 11.68
N THR A 25 -56.95 37.45 12.05
CA THR A 25 -56.74 36.53 13.20
C THR A 25 -56.81 35.04 12.87
N THR A 26 -56.84 34.64 11.59
CA THR A 26 -56.73 33.23 11.19
C THR A 26 -55.47 33.02 10.36
N GLY A 27 -54.30 33.18 10.98
CA GLY A 27 -53.01 33.08 10.30
C GLY A 27 -51.84 32.66 11.19
N CYS A 28 -52.09 32.04 12.35
CA CYS A 28 -51.05 31.45 13.18
C CYS A 28 -51.38 29.98 13.43
N SER A 29 -51.10 29.12 12.46
CA SER A 29 -50.80 27.72 12.78
C SER A 29 -49.36 27.69 13.28
N GLU A 30 -49.13 27.27 14.52
CA GLU A 30 -47.79 26.98 15.02
C GLU A 30 -47.12 26.00 14.04
N PRO A 31 -45.92 26.33 13.50
CA PRO A 31 -45.19 25.38 12.66
C PRO A 31 -44.93 24.12 13.48
N GLU A 32 -45.13 22.94 12.89
CA GLU A 32 -44.87 21.69 13.61
C GLU A 32 -43.48 21.74 14.26
N PRO A 33 -43.38 21.41 15.56
CA PRO A 33 -42.12 21.49 16.25
C PRO A 33 -41.11 20.60 15.53
N ILE A 34 -39.96 21.18 15.15
CA ILE A 34 -38.85 20.46 14.53
C ILE A 34 -38.45 19.35 15.51
N ARG A 35 -38.80 18.11 15.15
CA ARG A 35 -38.40 16.93 15.92
C ARG A 35 -36.95 16.64 15.60
N VAL A 36 -36.05 17.13 16.45
CA VAL A 36 -34.65 16.73 16.43
C VAL A 36 -34.59 15.33 17.03
N TYR A 37 -34.50 14.32 16.17
CA TYR A 37 -34.20 12.96 16.59
C TYR A 37 -32.67 12.77 16.57
N SER A 38 -32.12 12.40 17.72
CA SER A 38 -30.75 11.90 17.80
C SER A 38 -30.83 10.40 17.54
N ILE A 39 -30.36 9.97 16.37
CA ILE A 39 -30.17 8.54 16.08
C ILE A 39 -28.83 8.17 16.70
N ASP A 40 -28.84 7.19 17.60
CA ASP A 40 -27.60 6.56 18.05
C ASP A 40 -26.92 5.94 16.84
N ARG A 41 -25.71 6.41 16.53
CA ARG A 41 -24.94 5.93 15.38
C ARG A 41 -24.12 4.69 15.72
N GLN A 42 -24.21 4.17 16.95
CA GLN A 42 -23.61 2.89 17.30
C GLN A 42 -24.33 1.78 16.53
N VAL A 43 -23.55 1.11 15.67
CA VAL A 43 -24.02 -0.07 14.94
C VAL A 43 -24.32 -1.16 15.99
N PRO A 44 -25.52 -1.78 15.99
CA PRO A 44 -25.84 -2.90 16.87
C PRO A 44 -24.76 -3.97 16.83
N GLU A 45 -24.45 -4.61 17.97
CA GLU A 45 -23.38 -5.62 18.08
C GLU A 45 -23.55 -6.75 17.05
N GLU A 46 -24.79 -7.10 16.68
CA GLU A 46 -25.08 -8.11 15.65
C GLU A 46 -24.75 -7.66 14.21
N LEU A 47 -24.54 -6.36 14.00
CA LEU A 47 -24.19 -5.74 12.71
C LEU A 47 -22.75 -5.21 12.70
N GLN A 48 -22.00 -5.37 13.80
CA GLN A 48 -20.58 -5.02 13.84
C GLN A 48 -19.79 -6.10 13.11
N SER A 49 -19.26 -5.76 11.94
CA SER A 49 -18.30 -6.62 11.27
C SER A 49 -16.98 -6.60 12.03
N LYS A 50 -16.46 -7.78 12.33
CA LYS A 50 -15.16 -7.95 13.01
C LYS A 50 -14.11 -8.32 11.99
N SER A 51 -12.92 -7.77 12.19
CA SER A 51 -11.71 -8.20 11.49
C SER A 51 -10.84 -8.99 12.43
N ARG A 52 -10.26 -10.08 11.92
CA ARG A 52 -9.27 -10.88 12.62
C ARG A 52 -7.93 -10.80 11.88
N MET A 53 -6.85 -10.70 12.65
CA MET A 53 -5.48 -10.77 12.18
C MET A 53 -4.78 -11.92 12.88
N LEU A 54 -4.30 -12.87 12.09
CA LEU A 54 -3.36 -13.89 12.53
C LEU A 54 -1.95 -13.45 12.16
N GLY A 55 -0.99 -13.73 13.03
CA GLY A 55 0.40 -13.52 12.71
C GLY A 55 1.33 -14.47 13.45
N ALA A 56 2.52 -14.63 12.91
CA ALA A 56 3.60 -15.36 13.56
C ALA A 56 4.92 -14.60 13.45
N ILE A 57 5.77 -14.76 14.46
CA ILE A 57 7.15 -14.26 14.47
C ILE A 57 8.06 -15.46 14.65
N ILE A 58 8.83 -15.80 13.63
CA ILE A 58 9.71 -16.98 13.60
C ILE A 58 11.16 -16.49 13.57
N PRO A 59 11.94 -16.69 14.65
CA PRO A 59 13.32 -16.22 14.71
C PRO A 59 14.27 -17.10 13.88
N GLN A 60 15.14 -16.48 13.08
CA GLN A 60 16.31 -17.09 12.44
C GLN A 60 17.61 -16.47 12.96
N GLN A 61 18.78 -16.87 12.46
CA GLN A 61 20.05 -16.35 13.01
C GLN A 61 20.23 -14.87 12.69
N ARG A 62 20.00 -14.45 11.44
CA ARG A 62 20.21 -13.07 10.97
C ARG A 62 18.94 -12.20 10.97
N ALA A 63 17.78 -12.82 10.78
CA ALA A 63 16.51 -12.13 10.60
C ALA A 63 15.36 -12.81 11.36
N ASN A 64 14.24 -12.11 11.46
CA ASN A 64 12.97 -12.70 11.88
C ASN A 64 12.03 -12.76 10.68
N TRP A 65 11.29 -13.86 10.58
CA TRP A 65 10.22 -14.03 9.63
C TRP A 65 8.89 -13.66 10.27
N PHE A 66 8.12 -12.85 9.56
CA PHE A 66 6.80 -12.41 9.96
C PHE A 66 5.78 -13.00 9.01
N VAL A 67 4.92 -13.87 9.53
CA VAL A 67 3.73 -14.35 8.81
C VAL A 67 2.57 -13.48 9.26
N LYS A 68 1.74 -13.01 8.32
CA LYS A 68 0.57 -12.20 8.66
C LYS A 68 -0.57 -12.48 7.69
N LEU A 69 -1.78 -12.64 8.22
CA LEU A 69 -3.02 -12.76 7.48
C LEU A 69 -4.08 -11.91 8.18
N LYS A 70 -4.83 -11.12 7.42
CA LYS A 70 -5.90 -10.26 7.94
C LYS A 70 -7.12 -10.35 7.03
N GLY A 71 -8.30 -10.46 7.61
CA GLY A 71 -9.56 -10.43 6.88
C GLY A 71 -10.76 -10.29 7.81
N PRO A 72 -11.98 -10.48 7.28
CA PRO A 72 -13.19 -10.68 8.08
C PRO A 72 -13.01 -11.87 9.02
N GLU A 73 -13.46 -11.75 10.27
CA GLU A 73 -13.32 -12.80 11.29
C GLU A 73 -13.87 -14.15 10.78
N SER A 74 -15.07 -14.15 10.18
CA SER A 74 -15.70 -15.36 9.64
C SER A 74 -14.86 -16.10 8.60
N ALA A 75 -14.19 -15.36 7.71
CA ALA A 75 -13.31 -15.96 6.70
C ALA A 75 -12.03 -16.49 7.34
N VAL A 76 -11.42 -15.73 8.25
CA VAL A 76 -10.19 -16.13 8.94
C VAL A 76 -10.42 -17.37 9.80
N ASP A 77 -11.58 -17.49 10.44
CA ASP A 77 -11.96 -18.66 11.23
C ASP A 77 -11.90 -19.97 10.44
N THR A 78 -12.26 -19.95 9.15
CA THR A 78 -12.23 -21.15 8.30
C THR A 78 -10.83 -21.68 8.03
N VAL A 79 -9.80 -20.84 8.14
CA VAL A 79 -8.41 -21.19 7.77
C VAL A 79 -7.43 -21.11 8.94
N ALA A 80 -7.87 -20.64 10.11
CA ALA A 80 -6.98 -20.33 11.23
C ALA A 80 -6.13 -21.53 11.69
N ASP A 81 -6.73 -22.71 11.83
CA ASP A 81 -6.03 -23.93 12.23
C ASP A 81 -5.03 -24.39 11.17
N GLN A 82 -5.40 -24.29 9.89
CA GLN A 82 -4.52 -24.62 8.77
C GLN A 82 -3.31 -23.68 8.72
N VAL A 83 -3.52 -22.37 8.89
CA VAL A 83 -2.43 -21.38 8.95
C VAL A 83 -1.52 -21.64 10.14
N ARG A 84 -2.09 -21.93 11.31
CA ARG A 84 -1.29 -22.24 12.50
C ARG A 84 -0.44 -23.50 12.30
N GLN A 85 -1.01 -24.53 11.68
CA GLN A 85 -0.28 -25.76 11.35
C GLN A 85 0.83 -25.50 10.34
N PHE A 86 0.56 -24.73 9.28
CA PHE A 86 1.55 -24.32 8.29
C PHE A 86 2.76 -23.62 8.94
N VAL A 87 2.51 -22.68 9.87
CA VAL A 87 3.59 -22.03 10.62
C VAL A 87 4.34 -23.01 11.52
N ALA A 88 3.66 -23.98 12.14
CA ALA A 88 4.26 -24.96 13.03
C ALA A 88 5.17 -25.96 12.29
N THR A 89 4.86 -26.29 11.04
CA THR A 89 5.61 -27.24 10.21
C THR A 89 6.50 -26.56 9.18
N MET A 90 6.67 -25.24 9.25
CA MET A 90 7.46 -24.49 8.27
C MET A 90 8.94 -24.83 8.40
N GLU A 91 9.53 -25.26 7.30
CA GLU A 91 10.95 -25.57 7.20
C GLU A 91 11.73 -24.39 6.62
N PHE A 92 13.01 -24.31 6.97
CA PHE A 92 13.91 -23.27 6.51
C PHE A 92 15.22 -23.86 6.00
N GLU A 93 15.61 -23.46 4.79
CA GLU A 93 16.89 -23.79 4.18
C GLU A 93 17.67 -22.50 3.96
N GLU A 94 18.92 -22.44 4.43
CA GLU A 94 19.76 -21.23 4.35
C GLU A 94 19.06 -19.95 4.88
N GLU A 95 18.26 -20.09 5.94
CA GLU A 95 17.42 -19.05 6.57
C GLU A 95 16.23 -18.55 5.74
N LEU A 96 15.94 -19.16 4.59
CA LEU A 96 14.76 -18.89 3.76
C LEU A 96 13.68 -19.95 3.98
N PRO A 97 12.39 -19.59 4.01
CA PRO A 97 11.31 -20.56 4.16
C PRO A 97 11.19 -21.41 2.90
N VAL A 98 11.07 -22.72 3.08
CA VAL A 98 10.77 -23.65 1.99
C VAL A 98 9.27 -23.62 1.71
N LEU A 99 8.88 -23.19 0.51
CA LEU A 99 7.47 -23.01 0.10
C LEU A 99 7.04 -24.02 -1.00
N SER A 100 7.76 -25.12 -1.17
CA SER A 100 7.41 -26.18 -2.13
C SER A 100 6.13 -26.92 -1.77
N ASP A 101 5.84 -27.05 -0.47
CA ASP A 101 4.77 -27.89 0.07
C ASP A 101 3.63 -27.04 0.65
N LEU A 102 3.18 -26.05 -0.14
CA LEU A 102 1.97 -25.30 0.19
C LEU A 102 0.74 -26.23 0.13
N PRO A 103 -0.30 -25.98 0.96
CA PRO A 103 -1.56 -26.71 0.84
C PRO A 103 -2.15 -26.63 -0.57
N GLU A 104 -2.89 -27.68 -1.01
CA GLU A 104 -3.37 -27.84 -2.40
C GLU A 104 -4.21 -26.65 -2.93
N ASP A 105 -4.84 -25.86 -2.05
CA ASP A 105 -5.67 -24.70 -2.41
C ASP A 105 -4.96 -23.35 -2.22
N TRP A 106 -3.69 -23.35 -1.81
CA TRP A 106 -2.93 -22.15 -1.52
C TRP A 106 -2.07 -21.79 -2.73
N GLN A 107 -2.22 -20.56 -3.21
CA GLN A 107 -1.50 -20.09 -4.38
C GLN A 107 -0.44 -19.09 -3.96
N GLN A 108 0.83 -19.41 -4.17
CA GLN A 108 1.88 -18.42 -4.08
C GLN A 108 1.68 -17.38 -5.18
N VAL A 109 1.40 -16.16 -4.78
CA VAL A 109 1.32 -15.00 -5.66
C VAL A 109 2.58 -14.16 -5.48
N SER A 110 3.03 -13.55 -6.56
CA SER A 110 4.25 -12.76 -6.52
C SER A 110 4.09 -11.59 -5.52
N PRO A 111 5.01 -11.43 -4.56
CA PRO A 111 5.00 -10.23 -3.75
C PRO A 111 5.33 -8.99 -4.61
N GLY A 112 4.80 -7.82 -4.23
CA GLY A 112 5.17 -6.57 -4.89
C GLY A 112 6.67 -6.26 -4.81
N SER A 113 7.15 -5.22 -5.50
CA SER A 113 8.54 -4.76 -5.37
C SER A 113 8.67 -3.62 -4.36
N GLY A 114 9.51 -3.76 -3.33
CA GLY A 114 9.78 -2.71 -2.33
C GLY A 114 10.60 -3.23 -1.12
N PRO A 115 11.27 -2.35 -0.34
CA PRO A 115 11.98 -2.76 0.87
C PRO A 115 11.04 -3.25 1.99
N PHE A 116 9.73 -3.09 1.79
CA PHE A 116 8.66 -3.55 2.67
C PHE A 116 7.72 -4.54 1.97
N ALA A 117 8.06 -4.96 0.74
CA ALA A 117 7.29 -6.00 0.10
C ALA A 117 7.50 -7.32 0.85
N PRO A 118 6.45 -8.15 0.97
CA PRO A 118 6.64 -9.48 1.52
C PRO A 118 7.62 -10.27 0.64
N TYR A 119 8.31 -11.24 1.22
CA TYR A 119 9.09 -12.23 0.47
C TYR A 119 8.18 -13.19 -0.31
N ALA A 120 7.02 -13.51 0.25
CA ALA A 120 6.00 -14.29 -0.41
C ALA A 120 4.62 -13.78 0.00
N LYS A 121 3.70 -13.75 -0.96
CA LYS A 121 2.29 -13.55 -0.70
C LYS A 121 1.58 -14.82 -1.14
N ILE A 122 0.67 -15.32 -0.33
CA ILE A 122 -0.07 -16.55 -0.58
C ILE A 122 -1.54 -16.19 -0.56
N SER A 123 -2.22 -16.45 -1.67
CA SER A 123 -3.67 -16.32 -1.79
C SER A 123 -4.33 -17.57 -1.23
N ILE A 124 -5.31 -17.37 -0.36
CA ILE A 124 -6.11 -18.43 0.24
C ILE A 124 -7.57 -18.13 -0.08
N GLU A 125 -8.18 -18.96 -0.91
CA GLU A 125 -9.60 -18.86 -1.24
C GLU A 125 -10.44 -19.42 -0.08
N THR A 126 -11.36 -18.61 0.44
CA THR A 126 -12.38 -19.05 1.40
C THR A 126 -13.76 -18.98 0.72
N PRO A 127 -14.80 -19.64 1.25
CA PRO A 127 -16.12 -19.63 0.63
C PRO A 127 -16.72 -18.24 0.38
N GLU A 128 -16.32 -17.24 1.19
CA GLU A 128 -16.89 -15.88 1.14
C GLU A 128 -15.87 -14.81 0.70
N HIS A 129 -14.57 -15.07 0.86
CA HIS A 129 -13.51 -14.08 0.66
C HIS A 129 -12.20 -14.71 0.18
N GLN A 130 -11.42 -13.96 -0.59
CA GLN A 130 -10.00 -14.26 -0.81
C GLN A 130 -9.17 -13.60 0.30
N LEU A 131 -8.32 -14.38 0.98
CA LEU A 131 -7.43 -13.91 2.03
C LEU A 131 -5.99 -13.91 1.55
N ASP A 132 -5.24 -12.88 1.96
CA ASP A 132 -3.83 -12.74 1.67
C ASP A 132 -2.99 -13.05 2.91
N LEU A 133 -2.18 -14.11 2.82
CA LEU A 133 -1.14 -14.43 3.79
C LEU A 133 0.21 -13.94 3.29
N THR A 134 0.90 -13.13 4.07
CA THR A 134 2.19 -12.54 3.69
C THR A 134 3.31 -13.04 4.59
N LEU A 135 4.45 -13.39 3.98
CA LEU A 135 5.71 -13.67 4.67
C LEU A 135 6.64 -12.48 4.44
N THR A 136 7.20 -11.88 5.49
CA THR A 136 8.16 -10.78 5.37
C THR A 136 9.38 -11.05 6.23
N GLN A 137 10.57 -10.83 5.69
CA GLN A 137 11.82 -10.93 6.43
C GLN A 137 12.24 -9.53 6.90
N LEU A 138 12.51 -9.37 8.20
CA LEU A 138 13.10 -8.13 8.73
C LEU A 138 14.26 -8.47 9.66
N GLY A 139 15.26 -7.58 9.71
CA GLY A 139 16.44 -7.75 10.55
C GLY A 139 16.09 -7.90 12.04
N ARG A 140 16.92 -8.68 12.76
CA ARG A 140 16.73 -8.89 14.20
C ARG A 140 17.07 -7.66 15.01
N GLN A 141 16.31 -7.47 16.09
CA GLN A 141 16.66 -6.53 17.14
C GLN A 141 17.50 -7.25 18.20
N ALA A 142 18.43 -6.52 18.81
CA ALA A 142 19.31 -7.06 19.86
C ALA A 142 18.50 -7.55 21.08
N ASP A 143 17.46 -6.80 21.45
CA ASP A 143 16.50 -7.20 22.47
C ASP A 143 15.28 -7.85 21.81
N TRP A 144 15.19 -9.18 21.96
CA TRP A 144 14.09 -9.98 21.41
C TRP A 144 12.74 -9.58 22.02
N ASP A 145 12.66 -9.47 23.34
CA ASP A 145 11.40 -9.26 24.05
C ASP A 145 10.85 -7.85 23.75
N ALA A 146 11.71 -6.83 23.76
CA ALA A 146 11.34 -5.48 23.41
C ALA A 146 10.93 -5.37 21.93
N GLY A 147 11.63 -6.08 21.03
CA GLY A 147 11.33 -6.06 19.60
C GLY A 147 9.99 -6.71 19.26
N VAL A 148 9.70 -7.86 19.88
CA VAL A 148 8.39 -8.50 19.77
C VAL A 148 7.30 -7.60 20.34
N LEU A 149 7.50 -7.07 21.55
CA LEU A 149 6.52 -6.18 22.21
C LEU A 149 6.15 -5.00 21.30
N ALA A 150 7.16 -4.31 20.76
CA ALA A 150 6.95 -3.19 19.86
C ALA A 150 6.25 -3.63 18.56
N ASN A 151 6.61 -4.79 18.00
CA ASN A 151 6.00 -5.28 16.76
C ASN A 151 4.53 -5.66 16.93
N VAL A 152 4.20 -6.43 17.97
CA VAL A 152 2.82 -6.85 18.24
C VAL A 152 1.96 -5.62 18.55
N ASN A 153 2.47 -4.63 19.29
CA ASN A 153 1.76 -3.37 19.51
C ASN A 153 1.54 -2.57 18.21
N ARG A 154 2.47 -2.61 17.24
CA ARG A 154 2.22 -2.03 15.90
C ARG A 154 1.07 -2.74 15.18
N TRP A 155 0.98 -4.07 15.26
CA TRP A 155 -0.12 -4.84 14.67
C TRP A 155 -1.45 -4.57 15.37
N ARG A 156 -1.45 -4.47 16.71
CA ARG A 156 -2.62 -4.04 17.50
C ARG A 156 -3.11 -2.67 17.04
N GLY A 157 -2.20 -1.71 16.82
CA GLY A 157 -2.55 -0.41 16.25
C GLY A 157 -3.19 -0.46 14.86
N GLN A 158 -2.73 -1.38 13.98
CA GLN A 158 -3.37 -1.61 12.66
C GLN A 158 -4.79 -2.19 12.76
N MET A 159 -5.13 -2.77 13.91
CA MET A 159 -6.45 -3.30 14.24
C MET A 159 -7.27 -2.34 15.10
N GLY A 160 -6.75 -1.15 15.44
CA GLY A 160 -7.42 -0.21 16.34
C GLY A 160 -7.43 -0.64 17.82
N LEU A 161 -6.63 -1.63 18.18
CA LEU A 161 -6.52 -2.13 19.56
C LEU A 161 -5.51 -1.30 20.36
N PRO A 162 -5.74 -1.08 21.67
CA PRO A 162 -4.79 -0.37 22.54
C PRO A 162 -3.49 -1.17 22.68
N SER A 163 -2.36 -0.46 22.87
CA SER A 163 -1.09 -1.10 23.19
C SER A 163 -1.15 -1.80 24.56
N LEU A 164 -0.35 -2.85 24.71
CA LEU A 164 -0.16 -3.56 25.96
C LEU A 164 1.29 -3.45 26.43
N GLU A 165 1.46 -3.39 27.74
CA GLU A 165 2.78 -3.42 28.41
C GLU A 165 3.17 -4.83 28.86
N SER A 166 2.25 -5.80 28.77
CA SER A 166 2.53 -7.19 29.10
C SER A 166 3.54 -7.79 28.13
N LYS A 167 4.32 -8.77 28.59
CA LYS A 167 5.32 -9.46 27.76
C LYS A 167 4.71 -9.84 26.40
N TRP A 168 5.39 -9.43 25.33
CA TRP A 168 5.03 -9.66 23.93
C TRP A 168 3.64 -9.16 23.50
N ALA A 169 3.01 -8.26 24.26
CA ALA A 169 1.70 -7.66 23.97
C ALA A 169 0.60 -8.67 23.58
N GLY A 170 0.60 -9.84 24.22
CA GLY A 170 -0.41 -10.88 24.04
C GLY A 170 -0.02 -12.00 23.09
N ALA A 171 1.11 -11.92 22.38
CA ALA A 171 1.64 -13.04 21.63
C ALA A 171 2.00 -14.22 22.54
N GLN A 172 1.76 -15.44 22.08
CA GLN A 172 2.00 -16.67 22.82
C GLN A 172 3.06 -17.52 22.10
N PRO A 173 3.91 -18.27 22.82
CA PRO A 173 4.72 -19.32 22.22
C PRO A 173 3.84 -20.29 21.42
N LEU A 174 4.25 -20.60 20.20
CA LEU A 174 3.57 -21.60 19.39
C LEU A 174 3.79 -23.00 19.99
N ASP A 175 4.99 -23.26 20.50
CA ASP A 175 5.34 -24.40 21.33
C ASP A 175 5.34 -23.98 22.81
N ALA A 176 4.48 -24.62 23.61
CA ALA A 176 4.33 -24.33 25.03
C ALA A 176 5.56 -24.73 25.87
N ASP A 177 6.37 -25.66 25.36
CA ASP A 177 7.58 -26.16 26.03
C ASP A 177 8.84 -25.38 25.61
N ALA A 178 8.69 -24.31 24.83
CA ALA A 178 9.80 -23.50 24.37
C ALA A 178 10.62 -22.92 25.54
N ALA A 179 11.94 -23.04 25.44
CA ALA A 179 12.88 -22.50 26.42
C ALA A 179 12.85 -20.96 26.50
N GLU A 180 13.43 -20.39 27.56
CA GLU A 180 13.60 -18.94 27.67
C GLU A 180 14.52 -18.41 26.56
N GLY A 181 13.99 -17.55 25.68
CA GLY A 181 14.73 -16.92 24.59
C GLY A 181 13.88 -16.69 23.33
N PRO A 182 14.52 -16.41 22.18
CA PRO A 182 13.85 -16.33 20.89
C PRO A 182 13.16 -17.66 20.55
N THR A 183 11.85 -17.61 20.37
CA THR A 183 11.02 -18.75 19.99
C THR A 183 9.97 -18.31 18.98
N THR A 184 9.36 -19.26 18.28
CA THR A 184 8.23 -18.97 17.40
C THR A 184 7.03 -18.50 18.22
N LEU A 185 6.55 -17.30 17.93
CA LEU A 185 5.40 -16.71 18.59
C LEU A 185 4.21 -16.65 17.64
N TRP A 186 3.04 -16.97 18.17
CA TRP A 186 1.74 -16.84 17.53
C TRP A 186 1.00 -15.61 18.07
N VAL A 187 0.34 -14.89 17.17
CA VAL A 187 -0.42 -13.69 17.45
C VAL A 187 -1.81 -13.84 16.84
N ASP A 188 -2.83 -13.57 17.65
CA ASP A 188 -4.22 -13.65 17.24
C ASP A 188 -4.97 -12.44 17.79
N LEU A 189 -5.41 -11.56 16.88
CA LEU A 189 -6.02 -10.28 17.22
C LEU A 189 -7.39 -10.20 16.54
N VAL A 190 -8.43 -9.97 17.33
CA VAL A 190 -9.79 -9.66 16.83
C VAL A 190 -10.14 -8.24 17.23
N ALA A 191 -10.70 -7.47 16.30
CA ALA A 191 -11.18 -6.12 16.54
C ALA A 191 -12.39 -5.80 15.65
N ASP A 192 -13.18 -4.81 16.04
CA ASP A 192 -14.29 -4.33 15.20
C ASP A 192 -13.73 -3.59 13.96
N GLU A 193 -14.23 -3.87 12.75
CA GLU A 193 -13.73 -3.24 11.50
C GLU A 193 -13.77 -1.71 11.55
N ASN A 194 -14.80 -1.16 12.21
CA ASN A 194 -15.01 0.27 12.35
C ASN A 194 -14.08 0.95 13.38
N ALA A 195 -13.26 0.18 14.11
CA ALA A 195 -12.22 0.74 14.99
C ALA A 195 -10.99 1.25 14.20
N ALA A 196 -10.88 0.92 12.90
CA ALA A 196 -9.82 1.38 12.02
C ALA A 196 -10.03 2.84 11.56
N GLY A 197 -10.09 3.77 12.51
CA GLY A 197 -10.07 5.23 12.30
C GLY A 197 -8.83 5.92 12.85
N GLY A 198 -7.78 5.17 13.19
CA GLY A 198 -6.51 5.69 13.73
C GLY A 198 -5.43 5.89 12.66
N GLY A 199 -5.77 6.53 11.54
CA GLY A 199 -4.76 7.00 10.59
C GLY A 199 -3.85 8.01 11.27
N MET A 200 -2.53 7.84 11.07
CA MET A 200 -1.48 8.79 11.46
C MET A 200 -1.93 10.24 11.23
N THR A 201 -2.14 11.03 12.28
CA THR A 201 -2.13 12.48 12.14
C THR A 201 -0.69 12.92 11.88
N PRO A 202 -0.38 13.57 10.73
CA PRO A 202 0.93 14.19 10.52
C PRO A 202 1.16 15.25 11.61
N PRO A 203 2.41 15.46 12.09
CA PRO A 203 2.69 16.52 13.06
C PRO A 203 2.80 17.86 12.33
N MET A 204 1.70 18.33 11.73
CA MET A 204 1.53 19.70 11.25
C MET A 204 0.05 20.03 11.33
N MET A 205 -0.28 21.16 11.97
CA MET A 205 -1.63 21.69 12.26
C MET A 205 -2.19 21.43 13.66
N THR A 206 -1.44 21.81 14.69
CA THR A 206 -2.06 22.52 15.82
C THR A 206 -2.17 24.01 15.45
N PRO A 207 -3.38 24.59 15.36
CA PRO A 207 -3.50 26.05 15.29
C PRO A 207 -3.07 26.63 16.64
N PRO A 208 -2.27 27.71 16.68
CA PRO A 208 -1.90 28.33 17.94
C PRO A 208 -3.16 28.94 18.56
N MET A 209 -3.53 28.48 19.75
CA MET A 209 -4.49 29.21 20.57
C MET A 209 -3.93 30.61 20.85
N MET A 210 -4.68 31.62 20.43
CA MET A 210 -4.51 33.00 20.83
C MET A 210 -4.64 33.11 22.36
N GLN A 211 -3.54 33.49 23.02
CA GLN A 211 -3.62 34.19 24.31
C GLN A 211 -3.36 35.69 24.08
N PRO A 212 -4.10 36.59 24.75
CA PRO A 212 -3.87 38.03 24.65
C PRO A 212 -2.60 38.44 25.42
N PRO A 213 -1.90 39.52 25.00
CA PRO A 213 -0.59 39.87 25.54
C PRO A 213 -0.70 40.68 26.84
N ALA A 214 0.13 40.31 27.83
CA ALA A 214 0.52 41.21 28.90
C ALA A 214 1.87 41.85 28.54
N ALA A 215 1.90 43.18 28.56
CA ALA A 215 3.02 44.02 28.17
C ALA A 215 4.07 44.13 29.29
N THR A 216 5.36 44.12 28.89
CA THR A 216 6.56 44.85 29.38
C THR A 216 7.76 44.08 28.83
N GLY A 217 8.75 44.57 28.09
CA GLY A 217 9.25 45.92 27.81
C GLY A 217 10.79 45.83 27.84
N ALA A 218 11.45 46.19 26.72
CA ALA A 218 12.90 46.45 26.54
C ALA A 218 13.87 45.24 26.70
N ASP A 219 14.87 44.96 25.87
CA ASP A 219 15.60 45.73 24.85
C ASP A 219 16.10 44.80 23.73
N SER A 220 16.14 45.31 22.50
CA SER A 220 17.00 44.84 21.41
C SER A 220 17.99 45.96 21.07
N PRO A 221 19.16 45.63 20.50
CA PRO A 221 19.44 46.25 19.21
C PRO A 221 20.06 45.33 18.16
N ALA A 222 19.56 45.58 16.93
CA ALA A 222 20.23 45.56 15.64
C ALA A 222 20.65 44.20 15.02
N ASN A 223 20.04 43.84 13.89
CA ASN A 223 20.43 44.46 12.62
C ASN A 223 19.38 44.33 11.50
N PRO A 224 19.32 45.29 10.56
CA PRO A 224 18.30 45.44 9.53
C PRO A 224 18.66 44.74 8.21
N HIS A 225 17.65 44.55 7.37
CA HIS A 225 17.74 43.99 6.02
C HIS A 225 18.84 44.61 5.13
N GLY A 226 19.52 43.74 4.37
CA GLY A 226 20.28 44.07 3.18
C GLY A 226 20.26 42.88 2.23
N SER A 227 19.50 43.01 1.15
CA SER A 227 19.36 42.08 0.04
C SER A 227 20.68 41.77 -0.69
N ALA A 228 20.95 40.48 -0.93
CA ALA A 228 21.79 39.99 -2.03
C ALA A 228 21.52 38.50 -2.32
N THR A 229 21.05 38.20 -3.54
CA THR A 229 21.38 36.95 -4.29
C THR A 229 22.79 37.20 -4.90
N PRO A 230 23.72 36.23 -5.09
CA PRO A 230 23.49 34.94 -5.74
C PRO A 230 24.38 33.72 -5.32
N GLY A 231 23.94 32.53 -5.73
CA GLY A 231 24.72 31.36 -6.18
C GLY A 231 25.93 30.85 -5.36
N GLN A 232 25.89 29.58 -4.97
CA GLN A 232 26.86 28.57 -5.43
C GLN A 232 26.49 27.17 -4.95
N ASP A 233 26.25 26.31 -5.93
CA ASP A 233 26.76 24.95 -6.07
C ASP A 233 27.37 24.29 -4.82
N GLY A 234 26.64 23.31 -4.29
CA GLY A 234 27.21 22.10 -3.76
C GLY A 234 26.32 20.94 -4.20
N PRO A 235 26.79 19.97 -5.00
CA PRO A 235 25.96 18.80 -5.28
C PRO A 235 25.68 18.08 -3.96
N PRO A 236 24.44 17.60 -3.71
CA PRO A 236 24.21 16.67 -2.62
C PRO A 236 25.10 15.45 -2.86
N ALA A 237 25.76 14.96 -1.80
CA ALA A 237 26.65 13.82 -1.88
C ALA A 237 25.88 12.61 -2.44
N VAL A 238 26.16 12.28 -3.70
CA VAL A 238 25.65 11.10 -4.40
C VAL A 238 26.42 9.93 -3.85
N ALA A 239 25.74 9.00 -3.16
CA ALA A 239 26.30 7.68 -2.95
C ALA A 239 26.57 7.07 -4.33
N ASP A 240 27.83 6.78 -4.63
CA ASP A 240 28.25 6.15 -5.88
C ASP A 240 27.51 4.81 -6.01
N SER A 241 26.47 4.76 -6.86
CA SER A 241 25.66 3.55 -7.06
C SER A 241 26.44 2.39 -7.69
N GLY A 242 27.72 2.61 -8.04
CA GLY A 242 28.57 1.63 -8.72
C GLY A 242 28.09 1.27 -10.13
N LEU A 243 27.09 1.99 -10.65
CA LEU A 243 26.45 1.78 -11.94
C LEU A 243 26.77 2.97 -12.85
N HIS A 244 27.48 2.70 -13.94
CA HIS A 244 27.70 3.65 -15.02
C HIS A 244 27.10 3.12 -16.31
N TYR A 245 26.49 4.00 -17.11
CA TYR A 245 25.88 3.66 -18.40
C TYR A 245 25.79 4.92 -19.27
N GLU A 246 25.62 4.73 -20.58
CA GLU A 246 25.34 5.80 -21.53
C GLU A 246 23.86 5.72 -21.94
N ALA A 247 23.09 6.77 -21.60
CA ALA A 247 21.69 6.84 -22.00
C ALA A 247 21.58 6.99 -23.54
N PRO A 248 20.76 6.17 -24.22
CA PRO A 248 20.53 6.31 -25.65
C PRO A 248 19.98 7.71 -26.03
N GLU A 249 20.20 8.11 -27.28
CA GLU A 249 19.69 9.39 -27.78
C GLU A 249 18.17 9.50 -27.62
N GLY A 250 17.71 10.63 -27.10
CA GLY A 250 16.28 10.91 -26.86
C GLY A 250 15.72 10.35 -25.56
N TRP A 251 16.48 9.55 -24.80
CA TRP A 251 16.09 9.07 -23.48
C TRP A 251 16.43 10.12 -22.42
N ARG A 252 15.50 10.41 -21.51
CA ARG A 252 15.65 11.44 -20.49
C ARG A 252 15.82 10.81 -19.12
N GLU A 253 16.65 11.39 -18.26
CA GLU A 253 16.69 10.93 -16.86
C GLU A 253 15.35 11.17 -16.18
N GLY A 254 14.77 10.10 -15.64
CA GLY A 254 13.53 10.13 -14.89
C GLY A 254 13.75 10.36 -13.40
N ARG A 255 12.67 10.19 -12.62
CA ARG A 255 12.72 10.40 -11.16
C ARG A 255 13.64 9.37 -10.49
N LYS A 256 14.64 9.85 -9.75
CA LYS A 256 15.52 9.06 -8.88
C LYS A 256 14.90 8.98 -7.47
N GLY A 257 14.81 7.79 -6.88
CA GLY A 257 14.26 7.59 -5.54
C GLY A 257 13.74 6.17 -5.26
N GLY A 258 13.68 5.79 -3.99
CA GLY A 258 13.31 4.43 -3.57
C GLY A 258 14.46 3.44 -3.80
N MET A 259 14.14 2.24 -4.29
CA MET A 259 15.12 1.19 -4.64
C MET A 259 15.71 1.35 -6.06
N ARG A 260 15.27 2.36 -6.82
CA ARG A 260 15.72 2.59 -8.19
C ARG A 260 17.10 3.23 -8.18
N LEU A 261 18.08 2.53 -8.74
CA LEU A 261 19.42 3.05 -8.98
C LEU A 261 19.41 4.11 -10.09
N ALA A 262 18.59 3.87 -11.12
CA ALA A 262 18.38 4.78 -12.23
C ALA A 262 17.00 4.59 -12.86
N THR A 263 16.51 5.66 -13.49
CA THR A 263 15.27 5.69 -14.27
C THR A 263 15.53 6.48 -15.56
N LEU A 264 15.08 5.97 -16.70
CA LEU A 264 15.12 6.66 -17.99
C LEU A 264 13.69 6.68 -18.58
N ASP A 265 13.23 7.85 -18.96
CA ASP A 265 11.90 8.08 -19.54
C ASP A 265 12.03 8.32 -21.04
N ILE A 266 11.19 7.62 -21.83
CA ILE A 266 11.06 7.75 -23.28
C ILE A 266 9.61 8.09 -23.61
N GLY A 267 9.40 9.01 -24.57
CA GLY A 267 8.05 9.43 -24.95
C GLY A 267 7.31 10.18 -23.84
N GLU A 268 6.03 10.48 -24.08
CA GLU A 268 5.13 11.16 -23.12
C GLU A 268 3.69 10.68 -23.32
N GLY A 269 2.87 10.71 -22.27
CA GLY A 269 1.47 10.31 -22.35
C GLY A 269 1.28 8.84 -22.72
N ASP A 270 0.43 8.56 -23.69
CA ASP A 270 0.05 7.20 -24.09
C ASP A 270 1.16 6.43 -24.82
N THR A 271 2.28 7.08 -25.16
CA THR A 271 3.48 6.44 -25.74
C THR A 271 4.64 6.36 -24.76
N ALA A 272 4.40 6.65 -23.48
CA ALA A 272 5.43 6.65 -22.46
C ALA A 272 6.01 5.23 -22.23
N VAL A 273 7.33 5.13 -22.26
CA VAL A 273 8.10 3.94 -21.91
C VAL A 273 9.07 4.33 -20.79
N GLU A 274 9.11 3.55 -19.73
CA GLU A 274 10.01 3.74 -18.58
C GLU A 274 11.05 2.61 -18.56
N VAL A 275 12.32 2.96 -18.37
CA VAL A 275 13.41 2.01 -18.08
C VAL A 275 13.90 2.21 -16.66
N THR A 276 13.90 1.16 -15.86
CA THR A 276 14.31 1.20 -14.45
C THR A 276 15.43 0.23 -14.16
N PHE A 277 16.37 0.67 -13.32
CA PHE A 277 17.47 -0.14 -12.78
C PHE A 277 17.23 -0.39 -11.29
N ILE A 278 17.09 -1.64 -10.88
CA ILE A 278 16.78 -2.01 -9.49
C ILE A 278 17.61 -3.23 -9.09
N ARG A 279 18.22 -3.20 -7.90
CA ARG A 279 18.75 -4.41 -7.27
C ARG A 279 17.67 -5.04 -6.39
N ALA A 280 17.31 -6.28 -6.68
CA ALA A 280 16.31 -7.03 -5.92
C ALA A 280 16.69 -8.52 -5.88
N GLY A 281 16.08 -9.30 -4.98
CA GLY A 281 16.27 -10.76 -4.92
C GLY A 281 15.03 -11.52 -5.38
N GLY A 282 15.10 -12.85 -5.32
CA GLY A 282 14.01 -13.76 -5.68
C GLY A 282 14.38 -14.70 -6.82
N ASP A 283 13.65 -15.80 -6.97
CA ASP A 283 13.88 -16.74 -8.06
C ASP A 283 13.39 -16.15 -9.39
N LEU A 284 14.04 -16.55 -10.49
CA LEU A 284 13.76 -15.99 -11.80
C LEU A 284 12.33 -16.28 -12.26
N ARG A 285 11.83 -17.50 -12.02
CA ARG A 285 10.52 -17.94 -12.51
C ARG A 285 9.38 -17.17 -11.82
N SER A 286 9.45 -16.98 -10.51
CA SER A 286 8.48 -16.16 -9.76
C SER A 286 8.52 -14.69 -10.19
N ASN A 287 9.72 -14.16 -10.47
CA ASN A 287 9.87 -12.81 -11.02
C ASN A 287 9.25 -12.69 -12.41
N VAL A 288 9.41 -13.69 -13.28
CA VAL A 288 8.75 -13.73 -14.59
C VAL A 288 7.24 -13.83 -14.44
N GLY A 289 6.73 -14.70 -13.57
CA GLY A 289 5.29 -14.80 -13.26
C GLY A 289 4.67 -13.47 -12.87
N MET A 290 5.39 -12.66 -12.09
CA MET A 290 4.97 -11.29 -11.77
C MET A 290 4.84 -10.41 -13.00
N TRP A 291 5.88 -10.39 -13.86
CA TRP A 291 5.91 -9.50 -15.02
C TRP A 291 4.88 -9.91 -16.06
N VAL A 292 4.69 -11.22 -16.26
CA VAL A 292 3.62 -11.77 -17.09
C VAL A 292 2.26 -11.32 -16.56
N GLY A 293 2.03 -11.37 -15.24
CA GLY A 293 0.82 -10.82 -14.61
C GLY A 293 0.62 -9.31 -14.82
N GLN A 294 1.68 -8.54 -15.10
CA GLN A 294 1.59 -7.11 -15.39
C GLN A 294 1.25 -6.77 -16.84
N VAL A 295 1.48 -7.68 -17.79
CA VAL A 295 1.31 -7.40 -19.23
C VAL A 295 0.28 -8.28 -19.91
N ALA A 296 0.19 -9.56 -19.55
CA ALA A 296 -0.63 -10.56 -20.21
C ALA A 296 -1.68 -11.19 -19.28
N GLY A 297 -1.36 -11.37 -18.00
CA GLY A 297 -2.27 -11.97 -17.02
C GLY A 297 -2.43 -13.49 -17.10
N ASP A 298 -1.75 -14.15 -18.05
CA ASP A 298 -1.79 -15.59 -18.26
C ASP A 298 -0.60 -16.30 -17.59
N ALA A 299 -0.87 -17.10 -16.57
CA ALA A 299 0.17 -17.84 -15.86
C ALA A 299 0.83 -18.95 -16.70
N GLU A 300 0.20 -19.41 -17.79
CA GLU A 300 0.77 -20.44 -18.67
C GLU A 300 1.96 -19.90 -19.50
N MET A 301 2.00 -18.58 -19.74
CA MET A 301 3.10 -17.91 -20.47
C MET A 301 4.42 -17.90 -19.69
N VAL A 302 4.41 -18.16 -18.39
CA VAL A 302 5.61 -18.03 -17.53
C VAL A 302 6.73 -18.95 -17.97
N ASP A 303 6.43 -20.24 -18.19
CA ASP A 303 7.45 -21.22 -18.57
C ASP A 303 7.97 -20.93 -19.99
N GLU A 304 7.09 -20.55 -20.92
CA GLU A 304 7.47 -20.15 -22.27
C GLU A 304 8.43 -18.95 -22.26
N VAL A 305 8.13 -17.91 -21.48
CA VAL A 305 8.98 -16.72 -21.38
C VAL A 305 10.34 -17.05 -20.78
N VAL A 306 10.38 -17.88 -19.72
CA VAL A 306 11.65 -18.31 -19.10
C VAL A 306 12.49 -19.11 -20.10
N GLU A 307 11.89 -20.04 -20.84
CA GLU A 307 12.56 -20.87 -21.83
C GLU A 307 13.01 -20.08 -23.06
N ALA A 308 12.24 -19.09 -23.50
CA ALA A 308 12.57 -18.21 -24.62
C ALA A 308 13.63 -17.15 -24.27
N GLY A 309 14.03 -17.05 -23.00
CA GLY A 309 15.02 -16.09 -22.54
C GLY A 309 16.39 -16.27 -23.18
N GLU A 310 16.98 -15.17 -23.63
CA GLU A 310 18.31 -15.15 -24.26
C GLU A 310 19.39 -14.97 -23.19
N ASP A 311 20.39 -15.86 -23.21
CA ASP A 311 21.59 -15.69 -22.39
C ASP A 311 22.51 -14.65 -23.02
N ILE A 312 22.82 -13.60 -22.25
CA ILE A 312 23.70 -12.50 -22.65
C ILE A 312 24.76 -12.25 -21.56
N THR A 313 25.57 -11.22 -21.74
CA THR A 313 26.60 -10.83 -20.77
C THR A 313 26.57 -9.32 -20.58
N VAL A 314 26.62 -8.86 -19.34
CA VAL A 314 26.67 -7.43 -18.99
C VAL A 314 27.89 -7.18 -18.13
N ASP A 315 28.83 -6.39 -18.66
CA ASP A 315 30.13 -6.11 -18.03
C ASP A 315 30.88 -7.36 -17.52
N GLY A 316 30.80 -8.46 -18.28
CA GLY A 316 31.42 -9.74 -17.94
C GLY A 316 30.62 -10.63 -16.98
N GLN A 317 29.49 -10.15 -16.45
CA GLN A 317 28.58 -10.94 -15.62
C GLN A 317 27.55 -11.69 -16.48
N PRO A 318 27.23 -12.95 -16.15
CA PRO A 318 26.13 -13.67 -16.77
C PRO A 318 24.82 -12.90 -16.61
N ALA A 319 24.03 -12.86 -17.68
CA ALA A 319 22.74 -12.19 -17.65
C ALA A 319 21.75 -12.89 -18.57
N LYS A 320 20.45 -12.74 -18.28
CA LYS A 320 19.38 -13.26 -19.12
C LYS A 320 18.44 -12.13 -19.54
N ARG A 321 18.15 -12.05 -20.83
CA ARG A 321 17.18 -11.11 -21.40
C ARG A 321 15.88 -11.83 -21.72
N LEU A 322 14.77 -11.24 -21.29
CA LEU A 322 13.43 -11.79 -21.44
C LEU A 322 12.54 -10.71 -22.07
N PHE A 323 11.65 -11.14 -22.95
CA PHE A 323 10.63 -10.28 -23.54
C PHE A 323 9.26 -10.91 -23.34
N MET A 324 8.29 -10.09 -22.97
CA MET A 324 6.91 -10.51 -22.78
C MET A 324 5.95 -9.37 -23.14
N ALA A 325 4.84 -9.71 -23.77
CA ALA A 325 3.82 -8.75 -24.19
C ALA A 325 2.42 -9.34 -23.95
N GLY A 326 1.47 -8.47 -23.66
CA GLY A 326 0.05 -8.82 -23.62
C GLY A 326 -0.56 -8.98 -25.01
N GLU A 327 -1.83 -9.34 -25.06
CA GLU A 327 -2.61 -9.41 -26.30
C GLU A 327 -3.49 -8.16 -26.49
N GLY A 328 -3.71 -7.75 -27.74
CA GLY A 328 -4.62 -6.68 -28.12
C GLY A 328 -3.93 -5.39 -28.60
N ASP A 329 -4.74 -4.45 -29.11
CA ASP A 329 -4.23 -3.23 -29.76
C ASP A 329 -3.55 -2.24 -28.80
N ASP A 330 -3.89 -2.30 -27.51
CA ASP A 330 -3.31 -1.47 -26.42
C ASP A 330 -2.39 -2.28 -25.49
N ALA A 331 -1.86 -3.41 -25.99
CA ALA A 331 -1.02 -4.31 -25.23
C ALA A 331 0.18 -3.60 -24.60
N GLN A 332 0.48 -3.95 -23.36
CA GLN A 332 1.72 -3.55 -22.70
C GLN A 332 2.79 -4.61 -22.95
N ALA A 333 4.05 -4.19 -22.91
CA ALA A 333 5.18 -5.10 -22.96
C ALA A 333 6.24 -4.77 -21.92
N ILE A 334 7.02 -5.78 -21.59
CA ILE A 334 8.22 -5.70 -20.76
C ILE A 334 9.38 -6.35 -21.53
N ASP A 335 10.47 -5.60 -21.68
CA ASP A 335 11.78 -6.09 -22.10
C ASP A 335 12.72 -5.93 -20.91
N ILE A 336 13.24 -7.03 -20.37
CA ILE A 336 13.98 -7.03 -19.12
C ILE A 336 15.27 -7.83 -19.21
N VAL A 337 16.33 -7.26 -18.64
CA VAL A 337 17.62 -7.92 -18.45
C VAL A 337 17.84 -8.16 -16.96
N VAL A 338 18.14 -9.41 -16.62
CA VAL A 338 18.51 -9.84 -15.27
C VAL A 338 20.00 -10.14 -15.27
N VAL A 339 20.79 -9.30 -14.61
CA VAL A 339 22.24 -9.50 -14.46
C VAL A 339 22.50 -10.20 -13.14
N GLU A 340 23.12 -11.38 -13.20
CA GLU A 340 23.48 -12.17 -12.03
C GLU A 340 24.62 -11.49 -11.26
N SER A 341 24.60 -11.64 -9.93
CA SER A 341 25.66 -11.12 -9.07
C SER A 341 26.19 -12.24 -8.19
N GLU A 342 27.51 -12.42 -8.16
CA GLU A 342 28.16 -13.44 -7.32
C GLU A 342 28.23 -13.04 -5.85
N ALA A 343 28.16 -11.74 -5.54
CA ALA A 343 28.40 -11.19 -4.20
C ALA A 343 27.22 -10.37 -3.63
N GLY A 344 26.14 -10.19 -4.40
CA GLY A 344 25.04 -9.31 -4.05
C GLY A 344 23.71 -9.66 -4.72
N LEU A 345 22.76 -8.72 -4.66
CA LEU A 345 21.46 -8.87 -5.31
C LEU A 345 21.59 -8.70 -6.83
N PRO A 346 20.90 -9.52 -7.65
CA PRO A 346 20.89 -9.35 -9.09
C PRO A 346 20.35 -7.96 -9.49
N LEU A 347 20.89 -7.45 -10.60
CA LEU A 347 20.47 -6.16 -11.17
C LEU A 347 19.43 -6.40 -12.25
N PHE A 348 18.24 -5.84 -12.04
CA PHE A 348 17.15 -5.83 -13.02
C PHE A 348 17.16 -4.53 -13.80
N ILE A 349 17.19 -4.63 -15.12
CA ILE A 349 17.11 -3.50 -16.05
C ILE A 349 15.86 -3.72 -16.88
N LYS A 350 14.79 -3.01 -16.52
CA LYS A 350 13.45 -3.28 -17.04
C LYS A 350 12.93 -2.11 -17.86
N MET A 351 12.61 -2.35 -19.12
CA MET A 351 11.88 -1.43 -20.00
C MET A 351 10.41 -1.84 -20.07
N LYS A 352 9.49 -0.91 -19.78
CA LYS A 352 8.04 -1.15 -19.76
C LYS A 352 7.28 -0.02 -20.45
N GLY A 353 6.27 -0.37 -21.24
CA GLY A 353 5.31 0.56 -21.83
C GLY A 353 4.41 -0.13 -22.86
N PRO A 354 3.73 0.64 -23.74
CA PRO A 354 2.98 0.08 -24.85
C PRO A 354 3.87 -0.80 -25.75
N GLU A 355 3.39 -1.97 -26.14
CA GLU A 355 4.18 -2.97 -26.88
C GLU A 355 4.83 -2.38 -28.13
N ALA A 356 4.06 -1.64 -28.92
CA ALA A 356 4.54 -1.01 -30.15
C ALA A 356 5.72 -0.06 -29.90
N GLU A 357 5.72 0.65 -28.76
CA GLU A 357 6.79 1.58 -28.40
C GLU A 357 7.99 0.84 -27.79
N VAL A 358 7.76 -0.16 -26.94
CA VAL A 358 8.82 -1.02 -26.39
C VAL A 358 9.59 -1.71 -27.51
N ARG A 359 8.90 -2.25 -28.52
CA ARG A 359 9.52 -2.88 -29.70
C ARG A 359 10.41 -1.93 -30.49
N LYS A 360 10.00 -0.67 -30.66
CA LYS A 360 10.84 0.35 -31.33
C LYS A 360 12.12 0.66 -30.56
N GLN A 361 12.12 0.50 -29.24
CA GLN A 361 13.25 0.83 -28.38
C GLN A 361 14.21 -0.34 -28.12
N GLN A 362 13.95 -1.55 -28.62
CA GLN A 362 14.78 -2.73 -28.28
C GLN A 362 16.23 -2.61 -28.71
N GLU A 363 16.52 -2.00 -29.86
CA GLU A 363 17.89 -1.73 -30.30
C GLU A 363 18.60 -0.69 -29.43
N ALA A 364 17.86 0.33 -28.97
CA ALA A 364 18.37 1.33 -28.05
C ALA A 364 18.64 0.73 -26.66
N MET A 365 17.76 -0.16 -26.20
CA MET A 365 17.97 -0.97 -24.99
C MET A 365 19.24 -1.81 -25.12
N THR A 366 19.46 -2.51 -26.23
CA THR A 366 20.72 -3.27 -26.44
C THR A 366 21.96 -2.38 -26.27
N ARG A 367 21.97 -1.19 -26.90
CA ARG A 367 23.09 -0.24 -26.75
C ARG A 367 23.29 0.24 -25.30
N LEU A 368 22.19 0.48 -24.58
CA LEU A 368 22.25 0.81 -23.16
C LEU A 368 22.92 -0.31 -22.37
N ILE A 369 22.48 -1.56 -22.57
CA ILE A 369 23.02 -2.73 -21.88
C ILE A 369 24.51 -2.93 -22.15
N GLU A 370 24.95 -2.77 -23.42
CA GLU A 370 26.35 -2.86 -23.82
C GLU A 370 27.24 -1.76 -23.20
N SER A 371 26.67 -0.60 -22.88
CA SER A 371 27.39 0.53 -22.26
C SER A 371 27.61 0.36 -20.76
N ILE A 372 26.93 -0.59 -20.11
CA ILE A 372 26.93 -0.69 -18.66
C ILE A 372 28.32 -1.07 -18.13
N LYS A 373 28.72 -0.39 -17.06
CA LYS A 373 29.86 -0.72 -16.22
C LYS A 373 29.43 -0.84 -14.77
N LEU A 374 29.74 -1.99 -14.18
CA LEU A 374 29.43 -2.34 -12.80
C LEU A 374 30.73 -2.32 -12.00
N LYS A 375 30.81 -1.44 -11.00
CA LYS A 375 31.95 -1.44 -10.08
C LYS A 375 31.81 -2.65 -9.14
N ALA A 376 32.88 -3.42 -8.96
CA ALA A 376 32.92 -4.47 -7.96
C ALA A 376 32.64 -3.85 -6.58
N GLU A 377 31.70 -4.42 -5.83
CA GLU A 377 31.54 -4.11 -4.41
C GLU A 377 32.79 -4.67 -3.70
N GLU A 378 33.65 -3.80 -3.16
CA GLU A 378 34.82 -4.18 -2.35
C GLU A 378 34.44 -4.66 -0.95
#